data_AF-A0A963ELV4-F1
#
_entry.id   AF-A0A963ELV4-F1
#
_cell.length_a   1.000
_cell.length_b   1.000
_cell.length_c   1.000
_cell.angle_alpha   90.00
_cell.angle_beta   90.00
_cell.angle_gamma   90.00
#
_symmetry.space_group_name_H-M   'P 1'
#
loop_
_entity.id
_entity.type
_entity.pdbx_description
1 polymer ?
#
loop_
_entity_poly.entity_id
_entity_poly.type
_entity_poly.pdbx_seq_one_letter_code
_entity_poly.pdbx_strand_id
1 'polypeptide(L)'
;EVDASLRSLSHRNVFAAGDCAWQVNDPAKRAGVYAVRQAKVLADNLRSSLHGNDSLRLYTPQKNFLSLLSLGDKRAVAYRNGIALAGARMWRLKDHIDRKFMRKLNALPEKPAMPATNVDEVRCAGCGSKIGDEALRRALQGLDAVQHDNILAGLGAREDASVIRWQPDALLVQSHDYFPAFVDDPFLFGRIAALHSLSDVHARNAQPHSALATACVPVNHPRLQGRDLSRLMQGALLELNRVSCALVGGHSIEGPQL
;
A
#
# COMPACT_ATOMS: atom_id res chain seq x y z
N GLU A 1 16.28 8.92 2.02
CA GLU A 1 16.64 10.06 1.16
C GLU A 1 17.33 9.54 -0.10
N VAL A 2 17.14 10.21 -1.23
CA VAL A 2 17.71 9.83 -2.53
C VAL A 2 18.38 11.01 -3.23
N ASP A 3 19.35 10.71 -4.08
CA ASP A 3 19.93 11.67 -5.01
C ASP A 3 19.03 11.93 -6.23
N ALA A 4 19.49 12.77 -7.18
CA ALA A 4 18.74 13.06 -8.40
C ALA A 4 18.61 11.85 -9.35
N SER A 5 19.37 10.77 -9.14
CA SER A 5 19.21 9.50 -9.85
C SER A 5 18.23 8.55 -9.17
N LEU A 6 17.51 9.02 -8.13
CA LEU A 6 16.58 8.21 -7.34
C LEU A 6 17.27 7.07 -6.56
N ARG A 7 18.58 7.18 -6.36
CA ARG A 7 19.38 6.22 -5.60
C ARG A 7 19.53 6.67 -4.15
N SER A 8 19.45 5.73 -3.22
CA SER A 8 19.64 6.00 -1.80
C SER A 8 21.04 6.57 -1.52
N LEU A 9 21.09 7.59 -0.67
CA LEU A 9 22.36 8.20 -0.25
C LEU A 9 23.20 7.28 0.63
N SER A 10 22.55 6.34 1.34
CA SER A 10 23.22 5.43 2.27
C SER A 10 23.55 4.07 1.66
N HIS A 11 22.82 3.64 0.63
CA HIS A 11 22.97 2.29 0.06
C HIS A 11 22.95 2.35 -1.47
N ARG A 12 24.09 2.07 -2.10
CA ARG A 12 24.27 2.21 -3.57
C ARG A 12 23.37 1.29 -4.40
N ASN A 13 22.94 0.17 -3.83
CA ASN A 13 22.07 -0.81 -4.46
C ASN A 13 20.58 -0.56 -4.22
N VAL A 14 20.22 0.48 -3.47
CA VAL A 14 18.82 0.80 -3.14
C VAL A 14 18.38 2.01 -3.96
N PHE A 15 17.24 1.87 -4.62
CA PHE A 15 16.58 2.95 -5.36
C PHE A 15 15.16 3.13 -4.83
N ALA A 16 14.65 4.36 -4.84
CA ALA A 16 13.30 4.66 -4.36
C ALA A 16 12.67 5.80 -5.17
N ALA A 17 11.34 5.74 -5.35
CA ALA A 17 10.56 6.77 -6.04
C ALA A 17 9.19 6.95 -5.38
N GLY A 18 8.49 8.00 -5.76
CA GLY A 18 7.17 8.33 -5.23
C GLY A 18 7.23 8.77 -3.77
N ASP A 19 6.16 8.48 -3.03
CA ASP A 19 5.96 9.03 -1.68
C ASP A 19 6.89 8.43 -0.62
N CYS A 20 7.54 7.29 -0.90
CA CYS A 20 8.57 6.71 -0.03
C CYS A 20 9.97 7.31 -0.24
N ALA A 21 10.15 8.15 -1.26
CA ALA A 21 11.43 8.76 -1.59
C ALA A 21 11.45 10.26 -1.27
N TRP A 22 12.56 10.72 -0.70
CA TRP A 22 12.83 12.14 -0.44
C TRP A 22 14.08 12.56 -1.21
N GLN A 23 13.93 13.34 -2.28
CA GLN A 23 15.03 13.83 -3.10
C GLN A 23 15.63 15.09 -2.47
N VAL A 24 16.89 15.00 -2.01
CA VAL A 24 17.48 16.02 -1.13
C VAL A 24 17.66 17.39 -1.81
N ASN A 25 18.08 17.41 -3.07
CA ASN A 25 18.40 18.65 -3.79
C ASN A 25 17.21 19.29 -4.53
N ASP A 26 16.08 18.59 -4.60
CA ASP A 26 14.84 19.11 -5.18
C ASP A 26 13.66 18.35 -4.53
N PRO A 27 13.29 18.71 -3.28
CA PRO A 27 12.25 18.00 -2.56
C PRO A 27 10.91 18.24 -3.25
N ALA A 28 10.53 17.30 -4.11
CA ALA A 28 9.23 17.31 -4.74
C ALA A 28 8.14 17.27 -3.67
N LYS A 29 7.09 18.06 -3.84
CA LYS A 29 5.88 17.92 -3.03
C LYS A 29 5.34 16.49 -3.21
N ARG A 30 4.85 15.85 -2.15
CA ARG A 30 4.23 14.52 -2.27
C ARG A 30 2.97 14.62 -3.13
N ALA A 31 3.07 14.18 -4.37
CA ALA A 31 1.98 14.18 -5.34
C ALA A 31 2.20 13.07 -6.37
N GLY A 32 1.15 12.34 -6.70
CA GLY A 32 1.22 11.17 -7.59
C GLY A 32 1.82 11.46 -8.98
N VAL A 33 1.76 12.71 -9.45
CA VAL A 33 2.37 13.11 -10.73
C VAL A 33 3.89 12.95 -10.73
N TYR A 34 4.55 13.18 -9.59
CA TYR A 34 5.99 12.97 -9.46
C TYR A 34 6.33 11.49 -9.50
N ALA A 35 5.60 10.66 -8.73
CA ALA A 35 5.77 9.21 -8.72
C ALA A 35 5.67 8.59 -10.13
N VAL A 36 4.62 8.97 -10.89
CA VAL A 36 4.41 8.48 -12.27
C VAL A 36 5.57 8.85 -13.18
N ARG A 37 6.17 10.03 -13.00
CA ARG A 37 7.29 10.49 -13.83
C ARG A 37 8.62 9.88 -13.40
N GLN A 38 8.83 9.73 -12.09
CA GLN A 38 9.99 9.06 -11.52
C GLN A 38 10.05 7.60 -11.95
N ALA A 39 8.91 6.92 -12.14
CA ALA A 39 8.86 5.51 -12.52
C ALA A 39 9.71 5.18 -13.77
N LYS A 40 9.71 6.04 -14.80
CA LYS A 40 10.53 5.82 -16.01
C LYS A 40 12.03 5.92 -15.72
N VAL A 41 12.43 6.96 -14.99
CA VAL A 41 13.84 7.18 -14.61
C VAL A 41 14.31 6.06 -13.69
N LEU A 42 13.49 5.67 -12.72
CA LEU A 42 13.76 4.56 -11.81
C LEU A 42 13.98 3.25 -12.59
N ALA A 43 13.11 2.92 -13.55
CA ALA A 43 13.25 1.72 -14.36
C ALA A 43 14.52 1.73 -15.22
N ASP A 44 14.86 2.87 -15.84
CA ASP A 44 16.09 3.03 -16.62
C ASP A 44 17.33 2.83 -15.72
N ASN A 45 17.32 3.42 -14.52
CA ASN A 45 18.44 3.36 -13.57
C ASN A 45 18.61 1.98 -12.93
N LEU A 46 17.52 1.30 -12.59
CA LEU A 46 17.55 -0.08 -12.12
C LEU A 46 18.18 -0.99 -13.18
N ARG A 47 17.77 -0.88 -14.46
CA ARG A 47 18.38 -1.65 -15.56
C ARG A 47 19.85 -1.33 -15.73
N SER A 48 20.21 -0.05 -15.75
CA SER A 48 21.61 0.39 -15.85
C SER A 48 22.46 -0.22 -14.74
N SER A 49 21.99 -0.12 -13.50
CA SER A 49 22.69 -0.65 -12.33
C SER A 49 22.85 -2.17 -12.37
N LEU A 50 21.85 -2.91 -12.85
CA LEU A 50 21.92 -4.37 -12.99
C LEU A 50 22.94 -4.81 -14.05
N HIS A 51 23.16 -4.00 -15.09
CA HIS A 51 24.17 -4.26 -16.11
C HIS A 51 25.58 -3.75 -15.73
N GLY A 52 25.77 -3.26 -14.50
CA GLY A 52 27.06 -2.70 -14.05
C GLY A 52 27.38 -1.34 -14.67
N ASN A 53 26.40 -0.67 -15.26
CA ASN A 53 26.58 0.66 -15.85
C ASN A 53 26.31 1.75 -14.80
N ASP A 54 27.33 2.55 -14.49
CA ASP A 54 27.25 3.66 -13.53
C ASP A 54 26.61 4.94 -14.10
N SER A 55 26.30 4.97 -15.39
CA SER A 55 25.63 6.12 -16.04
C SER A 55 24.15 6.16 -15.73
N LEU A 56 23.80 6.68 -14.55
CA LEU A 56 22.42 6.83 -14.12
C LEU A 56 21.78 8.10 -14.70
N ARG A 57 20.52 7.97 -15.13
CA ARG A 57 19.70 9.09 -15.59
C ARG A 57 19.24 9.93 -14.40
N LEU A 58 19.31 11.25 -14.57
CA LEU A 58 18.84 12.19 -13.56
C LEU A 58 17.35 12.51 -13.74
N TYR A 59 16.67 12.72 -12.62
CA TYR A 59 15.30 13.17 -12.52
C TYR A 59 15.25 14.59 -11.93
N THR A 60 14.61 15.50 -12.67
CA THR A 60 14.29 16.85 -12.20
C THR A 60 12.78 17.00 -12.07
N PRO A 61 12.26 17.23 -10.85
CA PRO A 61 10.85 17.53 -10.62
C PRO A 61 10.36 18.71 -11.48
N GLN A 62 9.15 18.58 -12.02
CA GLN A 62 8.49 19.74 -12.65
C GLN A 62 7.98 20.71 -11.58
N LYS A 63 8.17 22.02 -11.81
CA LYS A 63 7.73 23.06 -10.87
C LYS A 63 6.20 23.25 -10.86
N ASN A 64 5.57 23.11 -12.03
CA ASN A 64 4.15 23.38 -12.21
C ASN A 64 3.42 22.12 -12.69
N PHE A 65 2.32 21.79 -12.03
CA PHE A 65 1.43 20.70 -12.41
C PHE A 65 -0.02 21.04 -12.09
N LEU A 66 -0.95 20.34 -12.74
CA LEU A 66 -2.37 20.42 -12.41
C LEU A 66 -2.64 19.52 -11.20
N SER A 67 -3.09 20.10 -10.09
CA SER A 67 -3.59 19.36 -8.94
C SER A 67 -5.10 19.20 -9.06
N LEU A 68 -5.60 17.97 -8.87
CA LEU A 68 -7.04 17.66 -8.91
C LEU A 68 -7.40 16.90 -7.63
N LEU A 69 -8.18 17.53 -6.75
CA LEU A 69 -8.61 16.97 -5.47
C LEU A 69 -10.10 16.66 -5.52
N SER A 70 -10.50 15.42 -5.25
CA SER A 70 -11.91 15.04 -5.15
C SER A 70 -12.53 15.58 -3.86
N LEU A 71 -13.76 16.09 -3.94
CA LEU A 71 -14.52 16.61 -2.79
C LEU A 71 -15.67 15.68 -2.34
N GLY A 72 -15.80 14.50 -2.94
CA GLY A 72 -17.03 13.70 -2.84
C GLY A 72 -18.11 14.15 -3.82
N ASP A 73 -19.21 13.40 -3.91
CA ASP A 73 -20.39 13.70 -4.75
C ASP A 73 -20.09 14.05 -6.22
N LYS A 74 -19.08 13.40 -6.79
CA LYS A 74 -18.59 13.68 -8.15
C LYS A 74 -18.23 15.17 -8.38
N ARG A 75 -17.66 15.81 -7.36
CA ARG A 75 -17.07 17.16 -7.44
C ARG A 75 -15.57 17.10 -7.18
N ALA A 76 -14.84 18.06 -7.74
CA ALA A 76 -13.41 18.20 -7.52
C ALA A 76 -12.99 19.67 -7.57
N VAL A 77 -11.84 19.96 -6.96
CA VAL A 77 -11.10 21.22 -7.11
C VAL A 77 -9.91 20.97 -8.01
N ALA A 78 -9.77 21.78 -9.06
CA ALA A 78 -8.59 21.87 -9.89
C ALA A 78 -7.79 23.09 -9.50
N TYR A 79 -6.48 22.93 -9.34
CA TYR A 79 -5.56 24.03 -9.06
C TYR A 79 -4.36 23.97 -10.01
N ARG A 80 -4.03 25.11 -10.63
CA ARG A 80 -2.81 25.26 -11.44
C ARG A 80 -2.43 26.74 -11.52
N ASN A 81 -1.15 27.05 -11.26
CA ASN A 81 -0.56 28.38 -11.42
C ASN A 81 -1.36 29.50 -10.74
N GLY A 82 -1.86 29.28 -9.52
CA GLY A 82 -2.63 30.28 -8.77
C GLY A 82 -4.13 30.32 -9.09
N ILE A 83 -4.59 29.58 -10.10
CA ILE A 83 -6.01 29.51 -10.46
C ILE A 83 -6.63 28.25 -9.84
N ALA A 84 -7.68 28.43 -9.05
CA ALA A 84 -8.47 27.35 -8.48
C ALA A 84 -9.90 27.36 -9.06
N LEU A 85 -10.36 26.22 -9.56
CA LEU A 85 -11.72 26.01 -10.05
C LEU A 85 -12.34 24.82 -9.34
N ALA A 86 -13.59 24.95 -8.88
CA ALA A 86 -14.31 23.86 -8.21
C ALA A 86 -15.58 23.50 -8.97
N GLY A 87 -15.92 22.21 -9.02
CA GLY A 87 -17.22 21.75 -9.49
C GLY A 87 -17.20 20.40 -10.21
N ALA A 88 -18.38 19.99 -10.70
CA ALA A 88 -18.55 18.69 -11.36
C ALA A 88 -17.75 18.57 -12.66
N ARG A 89 -17.50 19.69 -13.37
CA ARG A 89 -16.66 19.70 -14.58
C ARG A 89 -15.21 19.33 -14.28
N MET A 90 -14.68 19.76 -13.13
CA MET A 90 -13.32 19.41 -12.71
C MET A 90 -13.22 17.94 -12.31
N TRP A 91 -14.29 17.39 -11.71
CA TRP A 91 -14.36 15.96 -11.43
C TRP A 91 -14.36 15.12 -12.71
N ARG A 92 -15.14 15.51 -13.75
CA ARG A 92 -15.13 14.83 -15.05
C ARG A 92 -13.75 14.88 -15.72
N LEU A 93 -13.03 16.00 -15.60
CA LEU A 93 -11.65 16.11 -16.07
C LEU A 93 -10.73 15.14 -15.33
N LYS A 94 -10.84 15.07 -14.00
CA LYS A 94 -10.08 14.12 -13.18
C LYS A 94 -10.37 12.67 -13.59
N ASP A 95 -11.64 12.28 -13.63
CA ASP A 95 -12.07 10.93 -14.02
C ASP A 95 -11.56 10.57 -15.43
N HIS A 96 -11.60 11.52 -16.39
CA HIS A 96 -11.03 11.31 -17.71
C HIS A 96 -9.52 11.07 -17.69
N ILE A 97 -8.75 11.90 -16.97
CA ILE A 97 -7.29 11.78 -16.86
C ILE A 97 -6.94 10.44 -16.20
N ASP A 98 -7.59 10.10 -15.10
CA ASP A 98 -7.34 8.88 -14.34
C ASP A 98 -7.66 7.64 -15.18
N ARG A 99 -8.84 7.58 -15.82
CA ARG A 99 -9.18 6.48 -16.74
C ARG A 99 -8.26 6.40 -17.95
N LYS A 100 -7.81 7.54 -18.49
CA LYS A 100 -6.84 7.56 -19.60
C LYS A 100 -5.49 6.99 -19.16
N PHE A 101 -5.07 7.27 -17.94
CA PHE A 101 -3.86 6.68 -17.38
C PHE A 101 -4.02 5.17 -17.15
N MET A 102 -5.09 4.74 -16.47
CA MET A 102 -5.35 3.32 -16.18
C MET A 102 -5.48 2.46 -17.44
N ARG A 103 -6.05 3.00 -18.53
CA ARG A 103 -6.08 2.31 -19.83
C ARG A 103 -4.69 1.89 -20.35
N LYS A 104 -3.63 2.64 -20.02
CA LYS A 104 -2.26 2.29 -20.42
C LYS A 104 -1.70 1.10 -19.64
N LEU A 105 -2.21 0.86 -18.44
CA LEU A 105 -1.78 -0.24 -17.57
C LEU A 105 -2.59 -1.52 -17.84
N ASN A 106 -3.83 -1.38 -18.32
CA ASN A 106 -4.67 -2.52 -18.68
C ASN A 106 -4.37 -3.09 -20.07
N ALA A 107 -3.80 -2.27 -20.98
CA ALA A 107 -3.43 -2.68 -22.34
C ALA A 107 -1.90 -2.77 -22.48
N LEU A 108 -1.25 -3.51 -21.58
CA LEU A 108 0.17 -3.82 -21.72
C LEU A 108 0.34 -4.91 -22.78
N PRO A 109 1.37 -4.83 -23.65
CA PRO A 109 1.68 -5.92 -24.57
C PRO A 109 1.91 -7.19 -23.77
N GLU A 110 1.44 -8.34 -24.29
CA GLU A 110 1.76 -9.64 -23.71
C GLU A 110 3.28 -9.72 -23.55
N LYS A 111 3.73 -9.88 -22.30
CA LYS A 111 5.13 -10.19 -22.07
C LYS A 111 5.39 -11.54 -22.75
N PRO A 112 6.48 -11.70 -23.51
CA PRO A 112 6.88 -13.03 -23.95
C PRO A 112 6.92 -13.92 -22.72
N ALA A 113 6.35 -15.12 -22.83
CA ALA A 113 6.36 -16.09 -21.74
C ALA A 113 7.79 -16.18 -21.22
N MET A 114 8.00 -15.77 -19.97
CA MET A 114 9.29 -16.00 -19.35
C MET A 114 9.51 -17.51 -19.42
N PRO A 115 10.71 -17.97 -19.84
CA PRO A 115 11.00 -19.38 -19.79
C PRO A 115 10.70 -19.86 -18.37
N ALA A 116 9.94 -20.96 -18.27
CA ALA A 116 9.63 -21.63 -17.01
C ALA A 116 10.95 -22.04 -16.38
N THR A 117 11.53 -21.10 -15.65
CA THR A 117 12.78 -21.28 -14.94
C THR A 117 12.35 -21.77 -13.58
N ASN A 118 12.75 -23.01 -13.26
CA ASN A 118 12.81 -23.47 -11.89
C ASN A 118 13.76 -22.53 -11.15
N VAL A 119 13.20 -21.49 -10.55
CA VAL A 119 13.87 -20.64 -9.59
C VAL A 119 12.91 -20.55 -8.42
N ASP A 120 13.45 -20.72 -7.22
CA ASP A 120 12.96 -20.10 -6.00
C ASP A 120 12.53 -18.67 -6.33
N GLU A 121 11.27 -18.53 -6.74
CA GLU A 121 10.74 -17.30 -7.29
C GLU A 121 10.77 -16.32 -6.13
N VAL A 122 11.57 -15.26 -6.23
CA VAL A 122 11.65 -14.20 -5.22
C VAL A 122 10.29 -13.51 -5.20
N ARG A 123 9.33 -14.13 -4.50
CA ARG A 123 8.00 -13.58 -4.28
C ARG A 123 8.15 -12.43 -3.32
N CYS A 124 7.57 -11.29 -3.68
CA CYS A 124 7.52 -10.14 -2.80
C CYS A 124 6.75 -10.54 -1.53
N ALA A 125 7.43 -10.63 -0.38
CA ALA A 125 6.83 -11.04 0.88
C ALA A 125 5.90 -9.96 1.49
N GLY A 126 6.04 -8.68 1.11
CA GLY A 126 5.13 -7.62 1.56
C GLY A 126 3.77 -7.63 0.85
N CYS A 127 3.22 -6.45 0.53
CA CYS A 127 1.92 -6.34 -0.18
C CYS A 127 1.87 -7.10 -1.53
N GLY A 128 3.02 -7.42 -2.13
CA GLY A 128 3.11 -8.21 -3.36
C GLY A 128 2.88 -9.72 -3.17
N SER A 129 2.66 -10.19 -1.95
CA SER A 129 2.23 -11.57 -1.63
C SER A 129 0.72 -11.76 -1.80
N LYS A 130 -0.05 -10.66 -1.94
CA LYS A 130 -1.49 -10.69 -2.15
C LYS A 130 -1.81 -11.37 -3.48
N ILE A 131 -2.89 -12.15 -3.52
CA ILE A 131 -3.42 -12.68 -4.77
C ILE A 131 -3.81 -11.53 -5.71
N GLY A 132 -3.55 -11.70 -7.00
CA GLY A 132 -3.85 -10.66 -7.99
C GLY A 132 -5.36 -10.36 -8.08
N ASP A 133 -5.71 -9.09 -8.35
CA ASP A 133 -7.09 -8.60 -8.40
C ASP A 133 -8.01 -9.46 -9.27
N GLU A 134 -7.55 -9.86 -10.46
CA GLU A 134 -8.36 -10.69 -11.35
C GLU A 134 -8.63 -12.09 -10.78
N ALA A 135 -7.62 -12.73 -10.18
CA ALA A 135 -7.77 -14.04 -9.55
C ALA A 135 -8.72 -13.96 -8.34
N LEU A 136 -8.56 -12.94 -7.48
CA LEU A 136 -9.46 -12.68 -6.36
C LEU A 136 -10.89 -12.44 -6.84
N ARG A 137 -11.08 -11.56 -7.83
CA ARG A 137 -12.40 -11.24 -8.38
C ARG A 137 -13.09 -12.47 -8.95
N ARG A 138 -12.37 -13.32 -9.68
CA ARG A 138 -12.92 -14.58 -10.21
C ARG A 138 -13.27 -15.55 -9.10
N ALA A 139 -12.44 -15.68 -8.07
CA ALA A 139 -12.69 -16.59 -6.94
C ALA A 139 -13.92 -16.17 -6.10
N LEU A 140 -14.15 -14.87 -5.96
CA LEU A 140 -15.31 -14.33 -5.26
C LEU A 140 -16.57 -14.24 -6.16
N GLN A 141 -16.41 -14.34 -7.48
CA GLN A 141 -17.52 -14.26 -8.43
C GLN A 141 -18.41 -15.50 -8.28
N GLY A 142 -19.69 -15.26 -7.95
CA GLY A 142 -20.68 -16.33 -7.79
C GLY A 142 -20.86 -16.83 -6.36
N LEU A 143 -20.14 -16.26 -5.39
CA LEU A 143 -20.44 -16.47 -3.97
C LEU A 143 -21.69 -15.67 -3.58
N ASP A 144 -22.71 -16.36 -3.07
CA ASP A 144 -23.94 -15.75 -2.57
C ASP A 144 -23.86 -15.58 -1.05
N ALA A 145 -23.20 -14.51 -0.63
CA ALA A 145 -23.07 -14.16 0.78
C ALA A 145 -24.39 -13.54 1.29
N VAL A 146 -24.78 -13.91 2.51
CA VAL A 146 -25.93 -13.29 3.19
C VAL A 146 -25.72 -11.79 3.27
N GLN A 147 -26.76 -11.03 2.89
CA GLN A 147 -26.77 -9.58 2.98
C GLN A 147 -27.58 -9.15 4.20
N HIS A 148 -27.11 -8.10 4.87
CA HIS A 148 -27.83 -7.43 5.94
C HIS A 148 -27.92 -5.94 5.65
N ASP A 149 -29.09 -5.33 5.88
CA ASP A 149 -29.36 -3.93 5.58
C ASP A 149 -28.47 -2.94 6.36
N ASN A 150 -27.92 -3.39 7.49
CA ASN A 150 -27.01 -2.59 8.29
C ASN A 150 -25.56 -2.61 7.78
N ILE A 151 -25.21 -3.41 6.77
CA ILE A 151 -23.89 -3.40 6.15
C ILE A 151 -23.89 -2.38 5.02
N LEU A 152 -23.23 -1.25 5.23
CA LEU A 152 -23.20 -0.11 4.30
C LEU A 152 -22.12 -0.29 3.21
N ALA A 153 -21.00 -0.90 3.58
CA ALA A 153 -19.94 -1.30 2.65
C ALA A 153 -19.51 -2.73 2.99
N GLY A 154 -19.83 -3.67 2.11
CA GLY A 154 -19.52 -5.09 2.26
C GLY A 154 -18.76 -5.64 1.05
N LEU A 155 -18.88 -6.95 0.80
CA LEU A 155 -18.12 -7.66 -0.24
C LEU A 155 -18.28 -7.05 -1.65
N GLY A 156 -19.45 -6.48 -1.96
CA GLY A 156 -19.72 -5.85 -3.27
C GLY A 156 -19.17 -4.43 -3.43
N ALA A 157 -18.81 -3.74 -2.34
CA ALA A 157 -18.45 -2.32 -2.36
C ALA A 157 -17.02 -2.05 -2.86
N ARG A 158 -16.16 -3.08 -2.95
CA ARG A 158 -14.74 -2.98 -3.33
C ARG A 158 -13.99 -1.91 -2.52
N GLU A 159 -14.22 -1.88 -1.22
CA GLU A 159 -13.54 -0.99 -0.28
C GLU A 159 -12.52 -1.77 0.56
N ASP A 160 -11.48 -1.09 1.03
CA ASP A 160 -10.40 -1.66 1.86
C ASP A 160 -10.85 -1.94 3.32
N ALA A 161 -12.08 -1.57 3.68
CA ALA A 161 -12.67 -1.84 4.98
C ALA A 161 -14.19 -2.03 4.84
N SER A 162 -14.78 -2.89 5.67
CA SER A 162 -16.23 -2.98 5.79
C SER A 162 -16.76 -1.87 6.69
N VAL A 163 -17.99 -1.42 6.40
CA VAL A 163 -18.69 -0.41 7.19
C VAL A 163 -20.04 -0.98 7.60
N ILE A 164 -20.27 -1.09 8.90
CA ILE A 164 -21.46 -1.69 9.51
C ILE A 164 -22.13 -0.65 10.40
N ARG A 165 -23.43 -0.42 10.22
CA ARG A 165 -24.24 0.35 11.16
C ARG A 165 -24.51 -0.51 12.39
N TRP A 166 -23.88 -0.13 13.49
CA TRP A 166 -24.04 -0.81 14.78
C TRP A 166 -25.24 -0.24 15.56
N GLN A 167 -25.40 1.08 15.53
CA GLN A 167 -26.52 1.83 16.11
C GLN A 167 -26.91 2.97 15.15
N PRO A 168 -28.07 3.64 15.35
CA PRO A 168 -28.48 4.75 14.47
C PRO A 168 -27.39 5.80 14.24
N ASP A 169 -26.63 6.13 15.28
CA ASP A 169 -25.59 7.18 15.25
C ASP A 169 -24.15 6.62 15.31
N ALA A 170 -23.97 5.31 15.16
CA ALA A 170 -22.65 4.67 15.26
C ALA A 170 -22.36 3.71 14.12
N LEU A 171 -21.21 3.93 13.47
CA LEU A 171 -20.66 3.05 12.44
C LEU A 171 -19.45 2.30 12.99
N LEU A 172 -19.43 1.00 12.77
CA LEU A 172 -18.28 0.14 12.97
C LEU A 172 -17.54 0.00 11.63
N VAL A 173 -16.24 0.32 11.64
CA VAL A 173 -15.35 0.11 10.50
C VAL A 173 -14.42 -1.04 10.84
N GLN A 174 -14.34 -2.04 9.97
CA GLN A 174 -13.47 -3.20 10.17
C GLN A 174 -12.57 -3.40 8.94
N SER A 175 -11.28 -3.59 9.18
CA SER A 175 -10.33 -4.09 8.17
C SER A 175 -9.54 -5.24 8.78
N HIS A 176 -9.00 -6.10 7.91
CA HIS A 176 -8.11 -7.19 8.27
C HIS A 176 -7.04 -7.32 7.20
N ASP A 177 -5.78 -7.21 7.62
CA ASP A 177 -4.61 -7.31 6.75
C ASP A 177 -3.59 -8.25 7.38
N TYR A 178 -2.97 -9.07 6.54
CA TYR A 178 -2.02 -10.09 6.94
C TYR A 178 -1.05 -10.39 5.79
N PHE A 179 0.24 -10.44 6.07
CA PHE A 179 1.30 -10.64 5.06
C PHE A 179 2.55 -11.24 5.73
N PRO A 180 3.35 -12.02 4.98
CA PRO A 180 4.57 -12.60 5.51
C PRO A 180 5.66 -11.56 5.78
N ALA A 181 6.55 -11.89 6.71
CA ALA A 181 7.69 -11.07 7.08
C ALA A 181 8.64 -10.88 5.90
N PHE A 182 8.98 -9.62 5.65
CA PHE A 182 10.01 -9.21 4.69
C PHE A 182 11.21 -8.52 5.36
N VAL A 183 11.20 -8.47 6.69
CA VAL A 183 12.31 -8.00 7.53
C VAL A 183 12.55 -9.02 8.64
N ASP A 184 13.81 -9.23 8.99
CA ASP A 184 14.20 -10.29 9.94
C ASP A 184 13.97 -9.89 11.41
N ASP A 185 13.78 -8.61 11.71
CA ASP A 185 13.52 -8.12 13.07
C ASP A 185 12.00 -8.20 13.38
N PRO A 186 11.56 -9.11 14.27
CA PRO A 186 10.14 -9.25 14.60
C PRO A 186 9.56 -7.98 15.23
N PHE A 187 10.34 -7.23 16.01
CA PHE A 187 9.84 -6.00 16.63
C PHE A 187 9.54 -4.95 15.57
N LEU A 188 10.47 -4.71 14.65
CA LEU A 188 10.24 -3.81 13.52
C LEU A 188 9.08 -4.29 12.64
N PHE A 189 9.02 -5.59 12.37
CA PHE A 189 7.93 -6.17 11.58
C PHE A 189 6.57 -5.96 12.24
N GLY A 190 6.46 -6.15 13.55
CA GLY A 190 5.23 -5.95 14.31
C GLY A 190 4.73 -4.50 14.24
N ARG A 191 5.66 -3.53 14.28
CA ARG A 191 5.31 -2.11 14.07
C ARG A 191 4.75 -1.87 12.67
N ILE A 192 5.41 -2.43 11.66
CA ILE A 192 4.99 -2.30 10.25
C ILE A 192 3.62 -2.94 10.04
N ALA A 193 3.41 -4.16 10.55
CA ALA A 193 2.15 -4.88 10.48
C ALA A 193 1.01 -4.08 11.12
N ALA A 194 1.20 -3.58 12.35
CA ALA A 194 0.19 -2.77 13.03
C ALA A 194 -0.13 -1.48 12.26
N LEU A 195 0.88 -0.74 11.78
CA LEU A 195 0.66 0.46 10.98
C LEU A 195 -0.05 0.17 9.66
N HIS A 196 0.25 -0.95 9.01
CA HIS A 196 -0.43 -1.39 7.80
C HIS A 196 -1.91 -1.67 8.08
N SER A 197 -2.22 -2.49 9.10
CA SER A 197 -3.61 -2.81 9.46
C SER A 197 -4.40 -1.58 9.92
N LEU A 198 -3.76 -0.58 10.55
CA LEU A 198 -4.41 0.69 10.92
C LEU A 198 -4.70 1.59 9.71
N SER A 199 -3.97 1.43 8.60
CA SER A 199 -4.04 2.32 7.44
C SER A 199 -5.44 2.38 6.84
N ASP A 200 -6.12 1.25 6.69
CA ASP A 200 -7.45 1.20 6.06
C ASP A 200 -8.50 1.91 6.92
N VAL A 201 -8.42 1.77 8.25
CA VAL A 201 -9.30 2.46 9.19
C VAL A 201 -9.08 3.97 9.10
N HIS A 202 -7.82 4.41 9.06
CA HIS A 202 -7.48 5.82 8.88
C HIS A 202 -7.89 6.36 7.51
N ALA A 203 -7.79 5.56 6.44
CA ALA A 203 -8.23 5.94 5.11
C ALA A 203 -9.75 6.20 5.03
N ARG A 204 -10.54 5.57 5.92
CA ARG A 204 -11.96 5.87 6.11
C ARG A 204 -12.24 7.00 7.08
N ASN A 205 -11.22 7.71 7.54
CA ASN A 205 -11.32 8.76 8.57
C ASN A 205 -12.00 8.26 9.85
N ALA A 206 -11.84 6.97 10.17
CA ALA A 206 -12.36 6.36 11.38
C ALA A 206 -11.30 6.36 12.48
N GLN A 207 -11.75 6.34 13.74
CA GLN A 207 -10.88 6.22 14.90
C GLN A 207 -10.69 4.73 15.22
N PRO A 208 -9.44 4.22 15.23
CA PRO A 208 -9.17 2.87 15.70
C PRO A 208 -9.59 2.68 17.15
N HIS A 209 -10.42 1.67 17.41
CA HIS A 209 -10.93 1.37 18.75
C HIS A 209 -10.22 0.15 19.36
N SER A 210 -10.19 -0.96 18.63
CA SER A 210 -9.63 -2.23 19.09
C SER A 210 -9.08 -3.06 17.94
N ALA A 211 -8.13 -3.95 18.23
CA ALA A 211 -7.48 -4.85 17.29
C ALA A 211 -7.43 -6.29 17.82
N LEU A 212 -7.47 -7.25 16.88
CA LEU A 212 -7.15 -8.65 17.10
C LEU A 212 -5.89 -8.98 16.30
N ALA A 213 -4.94 -9.66 16.93
CA ALA A 213 -3.70 -10.07 16.26
C ALA A 213 -3.85 -11.45 15.63
N THR A 214 -3.52 -11.57 14.34
CA THR A 214 -3.34 -12.85 13.66
C THR A 214 -1.85 -13.02 13.38
N ALA A 215 -1.23 -14.07 13.93
CA ALA A 215 0.21 -14.31 13.78
C ALA A 215 0.50 -15.75 13.32
N CYS A 216 1.38 -15.91 12.35
CA CYS A 216 2.02 -17.18 12.05
C CYS A 216 3.45 -17.11 12.60
N VAL A 217 3.89 -18.13 13.33
CA VAL A 217 5.25 -18.16 13.87
C VAL A 217 6.00 -19.32 13.23
N PRO A 218 7.24 -19.13 12.75
CA PRO A 218 8.04 -20.21 12.19
C PRO A 218 8.14 -21.41 13.12
N VAL A 219 8.05 -22.62 12.55
CA VAL A 219 8.31 -23.87 13.29
C VAL A 219 9.76 -23.84 13.77
N ASN A 220 9.94 -23.73 15.09
CA ASN A 220 11.24 -23.59 15.75
C ASN A 220 11.14 -24.10 17.19
N HIS A 221 12.26 -24.14 17.91
CA HIS A 221 12.23 -24.45 19.35
C HIS A 221 11.26 -23.49 20.09
N PRO A 222 10.40 -23.97 21.02
CA PRO A 222 9.38 -23.14 21.69
C PRO A 222 9.89 -21.84 22.32
N ARG A 223 11.10 -21.87 22.91
CA ARG A 223 11.78 -20.65 23.40
C ARG A 223 11.99 -19.58 22.32
N LEU A 224 12.36 -19.96 21.10
CA LEU A 224 12.56 -19.02 19.99
C LEU A 224 11.21 -18.50 19.50
N GLN A 225 10.22 -19.38 19.36
CA GLN A 225 8.86 -18.98 18.98
C GLN A 225 8.27 -17.96 19.96
N GLY A 226 8.38 -18.23 21.28
CA GLY A 226 7.91 -17.31 22.31
C GLY A 226 8.67 -15.97 22.31
N ARG A 227 9.99 -16.00 22.08
CA ARG A 227 10.81 -14.78 21.94
C ARG A 227 10.35 -13.94 20.75
N ASP A 228 10.21 -14.56 19.58
CA ASP A 228 9.93 -13.86 18.33
C ASP A 228 8.49 -13.33 18.31
N LEU A 229 7.52 -14.11 18.79
CA LEU A 229 6.15 -13.65 19.00
C LEU A 229 6.10 -12.49 20.00
N SER A 230 6.80 -12.59 21.13
CA SER A 230 6.84 -11.49 22.12
C SER A 230 7.40 -10.20 21.51
N ARG A 231 8.49 -10.28 20.72
CA ARG A 231 9.04 -9.11 20.03
C ARG A 231 8.08 -8.54 18.98
N LEU A 232 7.46 -9.39 18.17
CA LEU A 232 6.43 -9.00 17.21
C LEU A 232 5.30 -8.23 17.89
N MET A 233 4.75 -8.80 18.96
CA MET A 233 3.64 -8.20 19.70
C MET A 233 4.04 -6.89 20.40
N GLN A 234 5.26 -6.77 20.91
CA GLN A 234 5.76 -5.51 21.48
C GLN A 234 5.83 -4.39 20.43
N GLY A 235 6.28 -4.72 19.21
CA GLY A 235 6.28 -3.79 18.09
C GLY A 235 4.88 -3.34 17.70
N ALA A 236 3.96 -4.29 17.56
CA ALA A 236 2.57 -3.99 17.25
C ALA A 236 1.89 -3.13 18.34
N LEU A 237 2.04 -3.51 19.60
CA LEU A 237 1.48 -2.78 20.74
C LEU A 237 1.99 -1.35 20.86
N LEU A 238 3.26 -1.09 20.52
CA LEU A 238 3.80 0.26 20.51
C LEU A 238 2.98 1.19 19.60
N GLU A 239 2.66 0.74 18.38
CA GLU A 239 1.93 1.56 17.41
C GLU A 239 0.42 1.61 17.71
N LEU A 240 -0.18 0.51 18.17
CA LEU A 240 -1.59 0.48 18.60
C LEU A 240 -1.85 1.42 19.78
N ASN A 241 -0.98 1.40 20.80
CA ASN A 241 -1.11 2.25 21.99
C ASN A 241 -0.99 3.74 21.67
N ARG A 242 -0.21 4.12 20.65
CA ARG A 242 -0.07 5.53 20.21
C ARG A 242 -1.36 6.14 19.70
N VAL A 243 -2.27 5.31 19.17
CA VAL A 243 -3.58 5.75 18.66
C VAL A 243 -4.73 5.30 19.57
N SER A 244 -4.41 4.89 20.81
CA SER A 244 -5.38 4.39 21.79
C SER A 244 -6.23 3.21 21.27
N CYS A 245 -5.68 2.40 20.36
CA CYS A 245 -6.32 1.17 19.88
C CYS A 245 -5.99 0.02 20.83
N ALA A 246 -7.01 -0.57 21.46
CA ALA A 246 -6.82 -1.66 22.40
C ALA A 246 -6.55 -2.98 21.66
N LEU A 247 -5.41 -3.64 21.93
CA LEU A 247 -5.23 -5.04 21.54
C LEU A 247 -6.04 -5.93 22.50
N VAL A 248 -7.12 -6.54 22.00
CA VAL A 248 -8.09 -7.27 22.84
C VAL A 248 -8.01 -8.79 22.72
N GLY A 249 -7.09 -9.31 21.91
CA GLY A 249 -6.90 -10.73 21.72
C GLY A 249 -6.20 -11.05 20.41
N GLY A 250 -6.28 -12.32 20.02
CA GLY A 250 -5.69 -12.78 18.77
C GLY A 250 -5.67 -14.29 18.62
N HIS A 251 -5.06 -14.74 17.52
CA HIS A 251 -4.82 -16.13 17.22
C HIS A 251 -3.41 -16.32 16.66
N SER A 252 -2.76 -17.40 17.06
CA SER A 252 -1.42 -17.76 16.57
C SER A 252 -1.39 -19.18 16.04
N ILE A 253 -0.75 -19.38 14.90
CA ILE A 253 -0.46 -20.70 14.32
C ILE A 253 1.04 -20.88 14.08
N GLU A 254 1.47 -22.12 13.91
CA GLU A 254 2.80 -22.42 13.38
C GLU A 254 2.76 -22.48 11.85
N GLY A 255 3.86 -22.08 11.20
CA GLY A 255 4.00 -22.19 9.75
C GLY A 255 5.44 -22.02 9.27
N PRO A 256 5.66 -21.96 7.95
CA PRO A 256 7.02 -21.91 7.40
C PRO A 256 7.67 -20.52 7.51
N GLN A 257 6.89 -19.46 7.69
CA GLN A 257 7.35 -18.06 7.71
C GLN A 257 6.58 -17.27 8.77
N LEU A 258 7.21 -16.21 9.28
CA LEU A 258 6.58 -15.21 10.16
C LEU A 258 5.61 -14.33 9.36
#